data_AF-A0A5K7ZGK2-F1
#
_entry.id   AF-A0A5K7ZGK2-F1
#
_cell.length_a   1.000
_cell.length_b   1.000
_cell.length_c   1.000
_cell.angle_alpha   90.00
_cell.angle_beta   90.00
_cell.angle_gamma   90.00
#
_symmetry.space_group_name_H-M   'P 1'
#
loop_
_entity.id
_entity.type
_entity.pdbx_description
1 polymer ?
#
loop_
_entity_poly.entity_id
_entity_poly.type
_entity_poly.pdbx_seq_one_letter_code
_entity_poly.pdbx_strand_id
1 'polypeptide(L)'
;MIKKKIIDKERIRRIDGGFAFIPHRFLTGGFVNDLSPDQLLLYFFLILAADRFGLSFYSYDKICTLLEMSLDQYVEARCALIKKELIAFDGTLFQVLALPQPPKKSNHQQPHPLDQIAQNMFKEVAS
;
A
#
# COMPACT_ATOMS: atom_id res chain seq x y z
N MET A 1 16.38 8.83 16.38
CA MET A 1 16.24 7.50 15.73
C MET A 1 16.10 6.45 16.82
N ILE A 2 15.00 5.71 16.88
CA ILE A 2 14.78 4.71 17.96
C ILE A 2 15.59 3.45 17.62
N LYS A 3 16.45 3.00 18.54
CA LYS A 3 17.20 1.74 18.39
C LYS A 3 16.26 0.57 18.66
N LYS A 4 15.93 -0.21 17.62
CA LYS A 4 15.11 -1.41 17.76
C LYS A 4 15.91 -2.52 18.45
N LYS A 5 15.25 -3.30 19.31
CA LYS A 5 15.79 -4.51 19.96
C LYS A 5 15.00 -5.71 19.46
N ILE A 6 15.69 -6.79 19.08
CA ILE A 6 15.05 -8.08 18.78
C ILE A 6 14.39 -8.59 20.06
N ILE A 7 13.08 -8.90 19.97
CA ILE A 7 12.27 -9.38 21.11
C ILE A 7 12.49 -10.88 21.28
N ASP A 8 12.29 -11.65 20.21
CA ASP A 8 12.45 -13.11 20.18
C ASP A 8 13.58 -13.46 19.19
N LYS A 9 14.71 -13.94 19.73
CA LYS A 9 15.92 -14.24 18.94
C LYS A 9 15.84 -15.60 18.25
N GLU A 10 15.00 -16.51 18.74
CA GLU A 10 14.87 -17.87 18.21
C GLU A 10 13.93 -17.90 17.00
N ARG A 11 12.99 -16.94 16.91
CA ARG A 11 11.98 -16.87 15.84
C ARG A 11 12.11 -15.62 14.97
N ILE A 12 13.30 -15.40 14.40
CA ILE A 12 13.51 -14.32 13.44
C ILE A 12 12.88 -14.72 12.10
N ARG A 13 11.92 -13.90 11.62
CA ARG A 13 11.26 -14.11 10.34
C ARG A 13 12.28 -14.12 9.19
N ARG A 14 12.12 -15.09 8.28
CA ARG A 14 12.84 -15.19 7.01
C ARG A 14 11.83 -15.26 5.86
N ILE A 15 12.29 -15.00 4.64
CA ILE A 15 11.51 -15.26 3.43
C ILE A 15 12.01 -16.61 2.91
N ASP A 16 11.28 -17.67 3.22
CA ASP A 16 11.65 -19.05 2.85
C ASP A 16 10.74 -19.53 1.70
N GLY A 17 11.30 -19.66 0.50
CA GLY A 17 10.63 -20.25 -0.68
C GLY A 17 9.46 -19.47 -1.30
N GLY A 18 8.84 -18.54 -0.58
CA GLY A 18 7.74 -17.70 -1.07
C GLY A 18 8.20 -16.45 -1.82
N PHE A 19 7.32 -15.93 -2.69
CA PHE A 19 7.51 -14.66 -3.41
C PHE A 19 6.72 -13.50 -2.79
N ALA A 20 5.89 -13.80 -1.79
CA ALA A 20 5.04 -12.84 -1.09
C ALA A 20 5.90 -11.83 -0.31
N PHE A 21 5.96 -10.60 -0.80
CA PHE A 21 6.52 -9.48 -0.06
C PHE A 21 5.63 -8.24 -0.21
N ILE A 22 5.71 -7.36 0.78
CA ILE A 22 5.04 -6.06 0.75
C ILE A 22 6.14 -5.00 0.81
N PRO A 23 6.28 -4.14 -0.21
CA PRO A 23 7.25 -3.06 -0.16
C PRO A 23 7.00 -2.19 1.07
N HIS A 24 8.05 -1.77 1.79
CA HIS A 24 7.91 -0.87 2.95
C HIS A 24 7.17 0.44 2.58
N ARG A 25 7.29 0.86 1.31
CA ARG A 25 6.55 1.99 0.73
C ARG A 25 5.04 1.82 0.77
N PHE A 26 4.50 0.59 0.85
CA PHE A 26 3.06 0.40 1.06
C PHE A 26 2.58 1.09 2.34
N LEU A 27 3.38 1.00 3.41
CA LEU A 27 3.11 1.70 4.66
C LEU A 27 3.46 3.19 4.57
N THR A 28 4.67 3.54 4.14
CA THR A 28 5.13 4.94 4.18
C THR A 28 4.54 5.83 3.09
N GLY A 29 3.98 5.23 2.03
CA GLY A 29 3.37 5.90 0.90
C GLY A 29 1.89 6.19 1.07
N GLY A 30 1.30 5.87 2.23
CA GLY A 30 -0.10 6.18 2.53
C GLY A 30 -1.13 5.17 2.05
N PHE A 31 -0.73 4.09 1.35
CA PHE A 31 -1.67 3.09 0.83
C PHE A 31 -2.49 2.43 1.94
N VAL A 32 -1.87 2.14 3.10
CA VAL A 32 -2.59 1.55 4.25
C VAL A 32 -3.74 2.44 4.72
N ASN A 33 -3.57 3.77 4.67
CA ASN A 33 -4.59 4.72 5.11
C ASN A 33 -5.67 4.98 4.04
N ASP A 34 -5.34 4.73 2.77
CA ASP A 34 -6.21 4.97 1.62
C ASP A 34 -7.09 3.76 1.25
N LEU A 35 -6.88 2.61 1.93
CA LEU A 35 -7.62 1.37 1.72
C LEU A 35 -8.53 1.05 2.90
N SER A 36 -9.72 0.51 2.61
CA SER A 36 -10.61 -0.04 3.64
C SER A 36 -10.05 -1.36 4.21
N PRO A 37 -10.53 -1.82 5.39
CA PRO A 37 -10.15 -3.12 5.94
C PRO A 37 -10.36 -4.28 4.95
N ASP A 38 -11.48 -4.29 4.25
CA ASP A 38 -11.82 -5.31 3.25
C ASP A 38 -10.86 -5.28 2.04
N GLN A 39 -10.48 -4.08 1.59
CA GLN A 39 -9.48 -3.91 0.52
C GLN A 39 -8.09 -4.39 0.97
N LEU A 40 -7.68 -4.08 2.20
CA LEU A 40 -6.41 -4.55 2.76
C LEU A 40 -6.39 -6.07 2.90
N LEU A 41 -7.47 -6.66 3.42
CA LEU A 41 -7.60 -8.09 3.61
C LEU A 41 -7.47 -8.84 2.28
N LEU A 42 -8.22 -8.40 1.25
CA LEU A 42 -8.12 -8.96 -0.08
C LEU A 42 -6.72 -8.77 -0.70
N TYR A 43 -6.15 -7.56 -0.59
CA TYR A 43 -4.82 -7.27 -1.15
C TYR A 43 -3.71 -8.13 -0.51
N PHE A 44 -3.73 -8.29 0.81
CA PHE A 44 -2.75 -9.13 1.51
C PHE A 44 -2.93 -10.62 1.21
N PHE A 45 -4.17 -11.07 1.05
CA PHE A 45 -4.43 -12.43 0.60
C PHE A 45 -3.83 -12.68 -0.79
N LEU A 46 -4.06 -11.77 -1.75
CA LEU A 46 -3.53 -11.91 -3.11
C LEU A 46 -1.99 -11.88 -3.14
N ILE A 47 -1.34 -11.09 -2.28
CA ILE A 47 0.13 -11.12 -2.12
C ILE A 47 0.60 -12.46 -1.60
N LEU A 48 -0.11 -13.04 -0.61
CA LEU A 48 0.24 -14.34 -0.05
C LEU A 48 0.11 -15.47 -1.09
N ALA A 49 -0.93 -15.39 -1.92
CA ALA A 49 -1.23 -16.38 -2.96
C ALA A 49 -0.40 -16.21 -4.24
N ALA A 50 0.27 -15.08 -4.41
CA ALA A 50 0.97 -14.72 -5.63
C ALA A 50 2.27 -15.52 -5.86
N ASP A 51 2.52 -15.84 -7.13
CA ASP A 51 3.82 -16.31 -7.58
C ASP A 51 4.85 -15.16 -7.76
N ARG A 52 6.01 -15.48 -8.36
CA ARG A 52 7.10 -14.50 -8.60
C ARG A 52 6.72 -13.34 -9.53
N PHE A 53 5.62 -13.45 -10.27
CA PHE A 53 5.11 -12.43 -11.19
C PHE A 53 3.89 -11.69 -10.63
N GLY A 54 3.51 -11.98 -9.38
CA GLY A 54 2.33 -11.42 -8.74
C GLY A 54 1.05 -12.20 -9.06
N LEU A 55 1.12 -13.37 -9.69
CA LEU A 55 -0.04 -14.06 -10.26
C LEU A 55 -0.71 -15.03 -9.29
N SER A 56 -2.05 -15.07 -9.27
CA SER A 56 -2.81 -16.06 -8.49
C SER A 56 -4.15 -16.45 -9.16
N PHE A 57 -4.54 -17.73 -9.04
CA PHE A 57 -5.72 -18.33 -9.71
C PHE A 57 -6.89 -18.65 -8.76
N TYR A 58 -7.05 -17.90 -7.67
CA TYR A 58 -8.11 -18.19 -6.70
C TYR A 58 -9.49 -17.75 -7.22
N SER A 59 -10.47 -18.67 -7.18
CA SER A 59 -11.87 -18.34 -7.49
C SER A 59 -12.47 -17.41 -6.43
N TYR A 60 -13.44 -16.59 -6.84
CA TYR A 60 -14.10 -15.67 -5.91
C TYR A 60 -14.78 -16.41 -4.75
N ASP A 61 -15.43 -17.57 -5.01
CA ASP A 61 -16.05 -18.38 -3.97
C ASP A 61 -15.04 -18.80 -2.89
N LYS A 62 -13.82 -19.19 -3.30
CA LYS A 62 -12.77 -19.61 -2.37
C LYS A 62 -12.25 -18.42 -1.56
N ILE A 63 -12.09 -17.26 -2.19
CA ILE A 63 -11.66 -16.03 -1.53
C ILE A 63 -12.71 -15.59 -0.51
N CYS A 64 -13.98 -15.47 -0.91
CA CYS A 64 -15.07 -15.07 -0.03
C CYS A 64 -15.18 -16.01 1.18
N THR A 65 -15.05 -17.33 0.96
CA THR A 65 -15.07 -18.34 2.03
C THR A 65 -13.90 -18.17 3.00
N LEU A 66 -12.67 -17.99 2.49
CA LEU A 66 -11.46 -17.90 3.33
C LEU A 66 -11.35 -16.59 4.11
N LEU A 67 -11.85 -15.50 3.53
CA LEU A 67 -11.77 -14.17 4.11
C LEU A 67 -13.05 -13.79 4.88
N GLU A 68 -14.03 -14.68 4.92
CA GLU A 68 -15.35 -14.44 5.51
C GLU A 68 -16.02 -13.16 4.96
N MET A 69 -15.86 -12.93 3.65
CA MET A 69 -16.40 -11.77 2.96
C MET A 69 -17.70 -12.13 2.25
N SER A 70 -18.68 -11.24 2.30
CA SER A 70 -19.83 -11.32 1.40
C SER A 70 -19.41 -11.08 -0.06
N LEU A 71 -20.24 -11.52 -1.00
CA LEU A 71 -19.99 -11.27 -2.42
C LEU A 71 -19.88 -9.78 -2.73
N ASP A 72 -20.75 -8.95 -2.13
CA ASP A 72 -20.75 -7.50 -2.35
C ASP A 72 -19.46 -6.85 -1.83
N GLN A 73 -19.02 -7.21 -0.62
CA GLN A 73 -17.76 -6.73 -0.05
C GLN A 73 -16.57 -7.10 -0.93
N TYR A 74 -16.53 -8.35 -1.40
CA TYR A 74 -15.48 -8.81 -2.29
C TYR A 74 -15.48 -8.05 -3.62
N VAL A 75 -16.65 -7.88 -4.26
CA VAL A 75 -16.77 -7.17 -5.53
C VAL A 75 -16.34 -5.71 -5.38
N GLU A 76 -16.80 -5.02 -4.33
CA GLU A 76 -16.43 -3.64 -4.05
C GLU A 76 -14.93 -3.51 -3.80
N ALA A 77 -14.36 -4.36 -2.94
CA ALA A 77 -12.93 -4.35 -2.62
C ALA A 77 -12.07 -4.61 -3.88
N ARG A 78 -12.42 -5.63 -4.68
CA ARG A 78 -11.72 -5.95 -5.92
C ARG A 78 -11.76 -4.78 -6.91
N CYS A 79 -12.95 -4.21 -7.13
CA CYS A 79 -13.11 -3.07 -8.05
C CYS A 79 -12.32 -1.85 -7.58
N ALA A 80 -12.30 -1.57 -6.27
CA ALA A 80 -11.52 -0.49 -5.70
C ALA A 80 -10.00 -0.70 -5.88
N LEU A 81 -9.50 -1.92 -5.64
CA LEU A 81 -8.08 -2.26 -5.83
C LEU A 81 -7.65 -2.15 -7.30
N ILE A 82 -8.51 -2.55 -8.25
CA ILE A 82 -8.27 -2.37 -9.70
C ILE A 82 -8.22 -0.87 -10.03
N LYS A 83 -9.20 -0.09 -9.56
CA LYS A 83 -9.26 1.36 -9.79
C LYS A 83 -8.04 2.11 -9.25
N LYS A 84 -7.46 1.63 -8.16
CA LYS A 84 -6.23 2.16 -7.55
C LYS A 84 -4.94 1.61 -8.18
N GLU A 85 -5.04 0.81 -9.23
CA GLU A 85 -3.90 0.19 -9.93
C GLU A 85 -3.02 -0.67 -9.01
N LEU A 86 -3.62 -1.30 -7.99
CA LEU A 86 -2.92 -2.19 -7.06
C LEU A 86 -2.98 -3.66 -7.50
N ILE A 87 -4.02 -4.01 -8.25
CA ILE A 87 -4.19 -5.34 -8.86
C ILE A 87 -4.72 -5.21 -10.29
N ALA A 88 -4.47 -6.23 -11.11
CA ALA A 88 -5.20 -6.51 -12.34
C ALA A 88 -5.99 -7.81 -12.20
N PHE A 89 -7.09 -7.94 -12.92
CA PHE A 89 -7.92 -9.13 -12.96
C PHE A 89 -8.57 -9.29 -14.33
N ASP A 90 -8.43 -10.46 -14.96
CA ASP A 90 -8.99 -10.74 -16.30
C ASP A 90 -10.28 -11.57 -16.28
N GLY A 91 -10.82 -11.87 -15.10
CA GLY A 91 -11.95 -12.78 -14.92
C GLY A 91 -11.56 -14.15 -14.36
N THR A 92 -10.28 -14.52 -14.47
CA THR A 92 -9.76 -15.81 -14.01
C THR A 92 -8.48 -15.69 -13.19
N LEU A 93 -7.60 -14.76 -13.57
CA LEU A 93 -6.26 -14.59 -13.04
C LEU A 93 -6.13 -13.21 -12.41
N PHE A 94 -5.62 -13.17 -11.17
CA PHE A 94 -5.20 -11.94 -10.52
C PHE A 94 -3.72 -11.70 -10.76
N GLN A 95 -3.35 -10.42 -10.90
CA GLN A 95 -1.97 -9.97 -10.77
C GLN A 95 -1.87 -8.87 -9.72
N VAL A 96 -1.00 -9.03 -8.73
CA VAL A 96 -0.58 -7.94 -7.85
C VAL A 96 0.43 -7.06 -8.59
N LEU A 97 0.13 -5.76 -8.72
CA LEU A 97 0.91 -4.84 -9.51
C LEU A 97 2.02 -4.18 -8.69
N ALA A 98 3.02 -3.64 -9.40
CA ALA A 98 3.99 -2.76 -8.77
C ALA A 98 3.29 -1.49 -8.28
N LEU A 99 3.63 -1.03 -7.06
CA LEU A 99 2.95 0.12 -6.46
C LEU A 99 3.06 1.38 -7.36
N PRO A 100 1.95 2.11 -7.62
CA PRO A 100 1.94 3.31 -8.45
C PRO A 100 2.85 4.41 -7.92
N GLN A 101 3.77 4.93 -8.75
CA GLN A 101 4.74 5.93 -8.33
C GLN A 101 4.06 7.08 -7.57
N PRO A 102 4.65 7.59 -6.48
CA PRO A 102 4.08 8.74 -5.80
C PRO A 102 3.92 9.87 -6.83
N PRO A 103 2.83 10.65 -6.77
CA PRO A 103 2.67 11.79 -7.66
C PRO A 103 3.94 12.62 -7.55
N LYS A 104 4.63 12.84 -8.68
CA LYS A 104 5.79 13.72 -8.72
C LYS A 104 5.32 15.03 -8.09
N LYS A 105 5.93 15.44 -6.97
CA LYS A 105 5.72 16.79 -6.46
C LYS A 105 6.04 17.70 -7.64
N SER A 106 5.03 18.29 -8.24
CA SER A 106 5.23 19.30 -9.26
C SER A 106 6.10 20.36 -8.60
N ASN A 107 7.23 20.73 -9.21
CA ASN A 107 8.11 21.82 -8.77
C ASN A 107 7.41 23.21 -8.77
N HIS A 108 6.08 23.25 -8.85
CA HIS A 108 5.25 24.41 -8.60
C HIS A 108 4.78 24.43 -7.13
N GLN A 109 5.73 24.36 -6.19
CA GLN A 109 5.51 25.09 -4.94
C GLN A 109 5.94 26.52 -5.23
N GLN A 110 5.01 27.33 -5.74
CA GLN A 110 5.16 28.77 -5.53
C GLN A 110 5.27 28.97 -4.02
N PRO A 111 6.27 29.72 -3.53
CA PRO A 111 6.43 29.95 -2.10
C PRO A 111 5.10 30.47 -1.55
N HIS A 112 4.63 29.82 -0.49
CA HIS A 112 3.39 30.20 0.16
C HIS A 112 3.58 31.64 0.68
N PRO A 113 2.64 32.58 0.46
CA PRO A 113 2.82 33.99 0.83
C PRO A 113 3.21 34.20 2.30
N LEU A 114 2.79 33.28 3.18
CA LEU A 114 3.13 33.29 4.60
C LEU A 114 4.61 33.03 4.89
N ASP A 115 5.30 32.26 4.05
CA ASP A 115 6.74 31.97 4.22
C ASP A 115 7.57 33.23 3.95
N GLN A 116 7.14 34.07 3.00
CA GLN A 116 7.76 35.36 2.71
C GLN A 116 7.51 36.38 3.85
N ILE A 117 6.30 36.37 4.42
CA ILE A 117 5.95 37.23 5.56
C ILE A 117 6.79 36.86 6.79
N ALA A 118 6.94 35.57 7.08
CA ALA A 118 7.77 35.11 8.19
C ALA A 118 9.24 35.54 8.02
N GLN A 119 9.80 35.40 6.82
CA GLN A 119 11.18 35.80 6.53
C GLN A 119 11.43 37.32 6.68
N ASN A 120 10.44 38.15 6.35
CA ASN A 120 10.56 39.60 6.49
C ASN A 120 10.46 40.06 7.95
N MET A 121 9.61 39.43 8.76
CA MET A 121 9.50 39.74 10.19
C MET A 121 10.80 39.45 10.97
N PHE A 122 11.55 38.40 10.60
CA PHE A 122 12.84 38.12 11.24
C PHE A 122 13.97 39.08 10.83
N LYS A 123 13.84 39.78 9.69
CA LYS A 123 14.81 40.80 9.26
C LYS A 123 14.63 42.14 9.98
N GLU A 124 13.40 42.53 10.27
CA GLU A 124 13.11 43.81 10.93
C GLU A 124 13.48 43.83 12.42
N VAL A 125 13.54 42.68 13.08
CA VAL A 125 13.96 42.58 14.50
C VAL A 125 15.49 42.57 14.66
N ALA A 126 16.24 42.36 13.58
CA ALA A 126 17.71 42.27 13.59
C ALA A 126 18.42 43.55 13.11
N SER A 127 17.69 44.67 12.93
CA SER A 127 18.24 45.99 12.59
C SER A 127 18.13 46.97 13.75
#